data_AF-A0A7C1W9G7-F1
#
_entry.id   AF-A0A7C1W9G7-F1
#
_cell.length_a   1.000
_cell.length_b   1.000
_cell.length_c   1.000
_cell.angle_alpha   90.00
_cell.angle_beta   90.00
_cell.angle_gamma   90.00
#
_symmetry.space_group_name_H-M   'P 1'
#
loop_
_entity.id
_entity.type
_entity.pdbx_description
1 polymer ?
#
loop_
_entity_poly.entity_id
_entity_poly.type
_entity_poly.pdbx_seq_one_letter_code
_entity_poly.pdbx_strand_id
1 'polypeptide(L)'
;GNQNWSTGVTGTTSSMFAIRDWTLTAGRFFTEQETKAAAKVALLGQTVVNNLFGGADPIGEIVRIKKMPMQVIGVLAVKGQSPRGDDQDDAIYVPITTAQKRLFGTHIPGTVRVIMIQARDMGLMSKAEEEINALLDQRHRIVKGADRDFTVRNLSEILAAAQSAYNTLSLLLGSIALVSLVVGGIGIMNIMLVSVTERTREIGIRMAVGAQESDILTQFLIESLVLSLVGGVLGVILGLTGAEIMAAMSDWPVLISWQALLLAFAFSAMVGIFFGFYPARKAAHLNPIDALRYE
;
A
#
# COMPACT_ATOMS: atom_id res chain seq x y z
N GLY A 1 -44.36 0.33 -5.40
CA GLY A 1 -43.13 0.62 -6.15
C GLY A 1 -43.15 -0.14 -7.45
N ASN A 2 -42.85 0.54 -8.56
CA ASN A 2 -42.83 -0.03 -9.92
C ASN A 2 -41.42 -0.43 -10.39
N GLN A 3 -40.41 -0.28 -9.53
CA GLN A 3 -39.02 -0.64 -9.81
C GLN A 3 -38.67 -1.94 -9.09
N ASN A 4 -37.99 -2.83 -9.81
CA ASN A 4 -37.52 -4.12 -9.31
C ASN A 4 -36.05 -4.26 -9.67
N TRP A 5 -35.25 -4.76 -8.73
CA TRP A 5 -33.83 -5.04 -8.92
C TRP A 5 -33.49 -6.40 -8.32
N SER A 6 -32.64 -7.17 -8.99
CA SER A 6 -32.19 -8.49 -8.53
C SER A 6 -30.82 -8.34 -7.89
N THR A 7 -30.71 -8.64 -6.60
CA THR A 7 -29.48 -8.45 -5.81
C THR A 7 -29.30 -9.53 -4.76
N GLY A 8 -28.09 -9.66 -4.23
CA GLY A 8 -27.75 -10.58 -3.16
C GLY A 8 -28.27 -10.10 -1.81
N VAL A 9 -28.94 -10.97 -1.05
CA VAL A 9 -29.35 -10.68 0.33
C VAL A 9 -28.48 -11.48 1.30
N THR A 10 -27.86 -10.79 2.26
CA THR A 10 -26.99 -11.40 3.27
C THR A 10 -27.52 -11.16 4.67
N GLY A 11 -27.76 -12.25 5.40
CA GLY A 11 -28.05 -12.19 6.83
C GLY A 11 -26.76 -12.06 7.64
N THR A 12 -26.62 -11.02 8.45
CA THR A 12 -25.38 -10.77 9.19
C THR A 12 -25.62 -10.17 10.58
N THR A 13 -24.54 -10.04 11.36
CA THR A 13 -24.50 -9.36 12.66
C THR A 13 -23.96 -7.94 12.49
N SER A 14 -24.21 -7.05 13.45
CA SER A 14 -23.67 -5.68 13.43
C SER A 14 -22.14 -5.66 13.41
N SER A 15 -21.49 -6.63 14.04
CA SER A 15 -20.03 -6.78 14.07
C SER A 15 -19.39 -7.00 12.69
N MET A 16 -20.14 -7.50 11.70
CA MET A 16 -19.63 -7.71 10.35
C MET A 16 -19.11 -6.42 9.71
N PHE A 17 -19.82 -5.30 9.93
CA PHE A 17 -19.45 -4.03 9.34
C PHE A 17 -18.16 -3.47 9.96
N ALA A 18 -17.93 -3.71 11.25
CA ALA A 18 -16.65 -3.39 11.89
C ALA A 18 -15.51 -4.27 11.37
N ILE A 19 -15.73 -5.59 11.24
CA ILE A 19 -14.72 -6.53 10.74
C ILE A 19 -14.31 -6.22 9.29
N ARG A 20 -15.27 -5.79 8.46
CA ARG A 20 -15.02 -5.43 7.06
C ARG A 20 -14.64 -3.96 6.83
N ASP A 21 -14.52 -3.18 7.90
CA ASP A 21 -14.31 -1.73 7.86
C ASP A 21 -15.25 -1.05 6.85
N TRP A 22 -16.55 -1.24 7.07
CA TRP A 22 -17.59 -0.69 6.21
C TRP A 22 -18.39 0.36 6.95
N THR A 23 -18.27 1.60 6.49
CA THR A 23 -18.96 2.76 7.06
C THR A 23 -20.34 2.96 6.42
N LEU A 24 -21.15 3.85 7.00
CA LEU A 24 -22.45 4.25 6.48
C LEU A 24 -22.31 5.58 5.74
N THR A 25 -22.98 5.69 4.60
CA THR A 25 -23.26 6.99 3.96
C THR A 25 -24.35 7.71 4.73
N ALA A 26 -25.38 6.99 5.16
CA ALA A 26 -26.54 7.58 5.84
C ALA A 26 -27.27 6.55 6.73
N GLY A 27 -27.97 7.04 7.74
CA GLY A 27 -28.77 6.22 8.67
C GLY A 27 -27.94 5.57 9.78
N ARG A 28 -28.29 4.33 10.15
CA ARG A 28 -27.65 3.61 11.27
C ARG A 28 -27.55 2.12 11.01
N PHE A 29 -26.62 1.45 11.69
CA PHE A 29 -26.61 0.00 11.77
C PHE A 29 -27.78 -0.53 12.61
N PHE A 30 -28.14 -1.79 12.38
CA PHE A 30 -29.08 -2.48 13.27
C PHE A 30 -28.41 -2.85 14.59
N THR A 31 -29.19 -2.82 15.67
CA THR A 31 -28.74 -3.11 17.03
C THR A 31 -28.72 -4.61 17.31
N GLU A 32 -28.05 -5.02 18.39
CA GLU A 32 -28.14 -6.40 18.87
C GLU A 32 -29.58 -6.79 19.25
N GLN A 33 -30.36 -5.86 19.80
CA GLN A 33 -31.74 -6.13 20.18
C GLN A 33 -32.63 -6.39 18.96
N GLU A 34 -32.46 -5.59 17.90
CA GLU A 34 -33.13 -5.81 16.60
C GLU A 34 -32.71 -7.14 15.98
N THR A 35 -31.44 -7.52 16.14
CA THR A 35 -30.93 -8.83 15.72
C THR A 35 -31.56 -9.95 16.53
N LYS A 36 -31.70 -9.84 17.86
CA LYS A 36 -32.36 -10.88 18.67
C LYS A 36 -33.86 -10.98 18.37
N ALA A 37 -34.53 -9.85 18.15
CA ALA A 37 -35.96 -9.75 17.87
C ALA A 37 -36.36 -10.17 16.44
N ALA A 38 -35.39 -10.46 15.56
CA ALA A 38 -35.63 -10.68 14.13
C ALA A 38 -36.46 -9.54 13.51
N ALA A 39 -36.00 -8.30 13.76
CA ALA A 39 -36.61 -7.08 13.24
C ALA A 39 -36.56 -7.04 11.71
N LYS A 40 -37.60 -6.46 11.10
CA LYS A 40 -37.75 -6.35 9.64
C LYS A 40 -37.05 -5.08 9.13
N VAL A 41 -35.75 -5.01 9.34
CA VAL A 41 -34.91 -3.88 8.93
C VAL A 41 -33.86 -4.32 7.92
N ALA A 42 -33.48 -3.40 7.03
CA ALA A 42 -32.49 -3.64 5.98
C ALA A 42 -31.50 -2.47 5.85
N LEU A 43 -30.27 -2.81 5.51
CA LEU A 43 -29.22 -1.90 5.05
C LEU A 43 -28.98 -2.16 3.57
N LEU A 44 -28.88 -1.10 2.79
CA LEU A 44 -28.70 -1.19 1.34
C LEU A 44 -27.30 -0.75 0.94
N GLY A 45 -26.69 -1.45 -0.01
CA GLY A 45 -25.52 -0.96 -0.71
C GLY A 45 -25.88 0.10 -1.77
N GLN A 46 -24.89 0.87 -2.21
CA GLN A 46 -25.12 2.04 -3.06
C GLN A 46 -25.75 1.68 -4.42
N THR A 47 -25.33 0.56 -5.03
CA THR A 47 -25.88 0.10 -6.32
C THR A 47 -27.37 -0.20 -6.21
N VAL A 48 -27.80 -0.80 -5.10
CA VAL A 48 -29.20 -1.12 -4.83
C VAL A 48 -30.03 0.17 -4.67
N VAL A 49 -29.50 1.17 -3.97
CA VAL A 49 -30.17 2.48 -3.80
C VAL A 49 -30.35 3.18 -5.14
N ASN A 50 -29.29 3.25 -5.95
CA ASN A 50 -29.33 3.92 -7.25
C ASN A 50 -30.39 3.29 -8.18
N ASN A 51 -30.49 1.96 -8.20
CA ASN A 51 -31.43 1.25 -9.07
C ASN A 51 -32.88 1.22 -8.58
N LEU A 52 -33.14 1.31 -7.27
CA LEU A 52 -34.50 1.22 -6.70
C LEU A 52 -35.13 2.57 -6.34
N PHE A 53 -34.31 3.58 -6.07
CA PHE A 53 -34.77 4.88 -5.56
C PHE A 53 -34.43 6.04 -6.50
N GLY A 54 -33.53 5.85 -7.48
CA GLY A 54 -33.25 6.85 -8.52
C GLY A 54 -32.84 8.25 -8.01
N GLY A 55 -32.37 8.34 -6.76
CA GLY A 55 -32.00 9.60 -6.09
C GLY A 55 -32.93 10.04 -4.94
N ALA A 56 -34.06 9.35 -4.70
CA ALA A 56 -34.88 9.58 -3.52
C ALA A 56 -34.20 9.04 -2.24
N ASP A 57 -34.47 9.66 -1.08
CA ASP A 57 -33.94 9.19 0.21
C ASP A 57 -34.53 7.81 0.54
N PRO A 58 -33.71 6.75 0.63
CA PRO A 58 -34.20 5.42 0.91
C PRO A 58 -34.49 5.21 2.40
N ILE A 59 -34.07 6.11 3.31
CA ILE A 59 -34.20 5.88 4.76
C ILE A 59 -35.67 5.98 5.18
N GLY A 60 -36.13 4.99 5.94
CA GLY A 60 -37.50 4.90 6.43
C GLY A 60 -38.48 4.26 5.45
N GLU A 61 -38.11 4.17 4.17
CA GLU A 61 -38.93 3.53 3.15
C GLU A 61 -39.00 2.02 3.31
N ILE A 62 -40.07 1.43 2.75
CA ILE A 62 -40.31 -0.01 2.82
C ILE A 62 -39.90 -0.67 1.51
N VAL A 63 -38.86 -1.50 1.56
CA VAL A 63 -38.45 -2.37 0.46
C VAL A 63 -39.03 -3.77 0.65
N ARG A 64 -39.48 -4.39 -0.45
CA ARG A 64 -40.01 -5.75 -0.42
C ARG A 64 -38.94 -6.73 -0.89
N ILE A 65 -38.38 -7.49 0.05
CA ILE A 65 -37.43 -8.57 -0.25
C ILE A 65 -38.23 -9.88 -0.37
N LYS A 66 -38.25 -10.47 -1.58
CA LYS A 66 -39.16 -11.56 -1.97
C LYS A 66 -40.64 -11.17 -1.73
N LYS A 67 -41.23 -11.63 -0.62
CA LYS A 67 -42.61 -11.36 -0.22
C LYS A 67 -42.71 -10.58 1.09
N MET A 68 -41.59 -10.16 1.68
CA MET A 68 -41.59 -9.52 2.98
C MET A 68 -41.26 -8.03 2.91
N PRO A 69 -42.09 -7.16 3.51
CA PRO A 69 -41.75 -5.75 3.69
C PRO A 69 -40.67 -5.60 4.77
N MET A 70 -39.65 -4.80 4.47
CA MET A 70 -38.59 -4.41 5.39
C MET A 70 -38.37 -2.91 5.32
N GLN A 71 -38.17 -2.28 6.47
CA GLN A 71 -37.83 -0.88 6.55
C GLN A 71 -36.34 -0.68 6.32
N VAL A 72 -35.99 0.25 5.45
CA VAL A 72 -34.59 0.65 5.24
C VAL A 72 -34.16 1.57 6.38
N ILE A 73 -33.06 1.23 7.05
CA ILE A 73 -32.55 1.99 8.21
C ILE A 73 -31.21 2.67 7.94
N GLY A 74 -30.58 2.39 6.80
CA GLY A 74 -29.31 2.98 6.43
C GLY A 74 -28.77 2.49 5.09
N VAL A 75 -27.79 3.24 4.60
CA VAL A 75 -27.10 3.03 3.34
C VAL A 75 -25.61 2.91 3.62
N LEU A 76 -25.00 1.86 3.08
CA LEU A 76 -23.57 1.59 3.23
C LEU A 76 -22.76 2.49 2.30
N ALA A 77 -21.56 2.88 2.76
CA ALA A 77 -20.58 3.59 1.95
C ALA A 77 -20.12 2.76 0.75
N VAL A 78 -19.67 3.40 -0.32
CA VAL A 78 -19.18 2.71 -1.51
C VAL A 78 -17.90 1.93 -1.18
N LYS A 79 -17.92 0.61 -1.39
CA LYS A 79 -16.74 -0.28 -1.35
C LYS A 79 -16.17 -0.50 -2.75
N GLY A 80 -17.01 -0.41 -3.79
CA GLY A 80 -16.63 -0.69 -5.17
C GLY A 80 -16.45 -2.18 -5.47
N GLN A 81 -15.83 -2.46 -6.61
CA GLN A 81 -15.63 -3.84 -7.08
C GLN A 81 -14.58 -4.58 -6.26
N SER A 82 -14.84 -5.85 -5.98
CA SER A 82 -13.85 -6.76 -5.43
C SER A 82 -12.74 -7.05 -6.46
N PRO A 83 -11.56 -7.53 -6.04
CA PRO A 83 -10.50 -7.97 -6.98
C PRO A 83 -10.93 -9.08 -7.96
N ARG A 84 -12.09 -9.72 -7.74
CA ARG A 84 -12.67 -10.73 -8.61
C ARG A 84 -13.67 -10.14 -9.64
N GLY A 85 -13.90 -8.83 -9.60
CA GLY A 85 -14.85 -8.12 -10.45
C GLY A 85 -16.29 -8.04 -9.92
N ASP A 86 -16.58 -8.68 -8.78
CA ASP A 86 -17.91 -8.64 -8.17
C ASP A 86 -18.19 -7.26 -7.56
N ASP A 87 -19.36 -6.67 -7.83
CA ASP A 87 -19.82 -5.44 -7.18
C ASP A 87 -20.17 -5.73 -5.71
N GLN A 88 -19.43 -5.12 -4.77
CA GLN A 88 -19.69 -5.28 -3.35
C GLN A 88 -20.87 -4.40 -2.88
N ASP A 89 -21.24 -3.39 -3.65
CA ASP A 89 -22.30 -2.44 -3.33
C ASP A 89 -23.67 -2.91 -3.85
N ASP A 90 -23.71 -3.95 -4.68
CA ASP A 90 -24.93 -4.65 -5.07
C ASP A 90 -25.32 -5.74 -4.06
N ALA A 91 -25.61 -5.31 -2.83
CA ALA A 91 -26.02 -6.20 -1.76
C ALA A 91 -27.01 -5.54 -0.79
N ILE A 92 -27.87 -6.38 -0.19
CA ILE A 92 -28.76 -6.01 0.91
C ILE A 92 -28.36 -6.79 2.16
N TYR A 93 -28.19 -6.08 3.28
CA TYR A 93 -27.88 -6.68 4.57
C TYR A 93 -29.07 -6.61 5.51
N VAL A 94 -29.37 -7.74 6.14
CA VAL A 94 -30.44 -7.87 7.12
C VAL A 94 -29.92 -8.59 8.36
N PRO A 95 -30.57 -8.47 9.53
CA PRO A 95 -30.17 -9.23 10.70
C PRO A 95 -30.19 -10.74 10.42
N ILE A 96 -29.17 -11.46 10.89
CA ILE A 96 -28.99 -12.90 10.64
C ILE A 96 -30.22 -13.73 11.03
N THR A 97 -30.88 -13.38 12.13
CA THR A 97 -32.10 -14.06 12.60
C THR A 97 -33.30 -13.80 11.69
N THR A 98 -33.41 -12.61 11.11
CA THR A 98 -34.44 -12.25 10.12
C THR A 98 -34.24 -13.03 8.83
N ALA A 99 -32.99 -13.13 8.37
CA ALA A 99 -32.63 -13.95 7.22
C ALA A 99 -32.99 -15.43 7.43
N GLN A 100 -32.57 -16.03 8.55
CA GLN A 100 -32.81 -17.44 8.86
C GLN A 100 -34.30 -17.76 9.05
N LYS A 101 -35.00 -17.00 9.90
CA LYS A 101 -36.39 -17.30 10.29
C LYS A 101 -37.40 -16.95 9.21
N ARG A 102 -37.11 -15.97 8.36
CA ARG A 102 -38.15 -15.36 7.51
C ARG A 102 -37.84 -15.30 6.01
N LEU A 103 -36.56 -15.33 5.59
CA LEU A 103 -36.20 -15.19 4.16
C LEU A 103 -35.72 -16.48 3.49
N PHE A 104 -34.83 -17.21 4.16
CA PHE A 104 -34.18 -18.39 3.59
C PHE A 104 -34.80 -19.70 4.05
N GLY A 105 -35.45 -19.72 5.23
CA GLY A 105 -36.09 -20.93 5.76
C GLY A 105 -35.06 -22.04 5.88
N THR A 106 -34.04 -21.86 6.71
CA THR A 106 -33.01 -22.88 6.90
C THR A 106 -33.63 -24.15 7.49
N HIS A 107 -33.46 -25.28 6.81
CA HIS A 107 -33.95 -26.59 7.24
C HIS A 107 -33.30 -27.07 8.56
N ILE A 108 -32.13 -26.52 8.91
CA ILE A 108 -31.41 -26.80 10.15
C ILE A 108 -31.21 -25.49 10.91
N PRO A 109 -31.89 -25.29 12.05
CA PRO A 109 -31.67 -24.12 12.90
C PRO A 109 -30.20 -24.01 13.32
N GLY A 110 -29.62 -22.82 13.21
CA GLY A 110 -28.26 -22.54 13.69
C GLY A 110 -27.12 -22.77 12.68
N THR A 111 -27.41 -23.15 11.43
CA THR A 111 -26.38 -23.21 10.38
C THR A 111 -26.08 -21.83 9.79
N VAL A 112 -24.81 -21.59 9.49
CA VAL A 112 -24.30 -20.36 8.87
C VAL A 112 -23.36 -20.73 7.73
N ARG A 113 -23.38 -19.93 6.65
CA ARG A 113 -22.53 -20.18 5.47
C ARG A 113 -21.08 -19.78 5.73
N VAL A 114 -20.87 -18.68 6.44
CA VAL A 114 -19.55 -18.10 6.71
C VAL A 114 -19.58 -17.44 8.08
N ILE A 115 -18.51 -17.62 8.85
CA ILE A 115 -18.23 -16.85 10.06
C ILE A 115 -16.97 -16.02 9.78
N MET A 116 -17.08 -14.71 9.94
CA MET A 116 -15.92 -13.82 9.82
C MET A 116 -15.40 -13.50 11.22
N ILE A 117 -14.09 -13.58 11.38
CA ILE A 117 -13.39 -13.39 12.65
C ILE A 117 -12.24 -12.45 12.39
N GLN A 118 -12.06 -11.46 13.27
CA GLN A 118 -10.95 -10.52 13.24
C GLN A 118 -10.01 -10.84 14.39
N ALA A 119 -8.75 -11.13 14.08
CA ALA A 119 -7.72 -11.26 15.11
C ALA A 119 -7.32 -9.89 15.66
N ARG A 120 -6.79 -9.87 16.89
CA ARG A 120 -6.30 -8.62 17.52
C ARG A 120 -5.03 -8.08 16.85
N ASP A 121 -4.23 -8.98 16.28
CA ASP A 121 -2.94 -8.67 15.68
C ASP A 121 -2.64 -9.65 14.53
N MET A 122 -1.87 -9.20 13.53
CA MET A 122 -1.45 -10.04 12.40
C MET A 122 -0.58 -11.23 12.82
N GLY A 123 0.31 -11.06 13.81
CA GLY A 123 1.18 -12.11 14.33
C GLY A 123 0.45 -13.22 15.08
N LEU A 124 -0.83 -13.00 15.42
CA LEU A 124 -1.68 -13.99 16.09
C LEU A 124 -2.57 -14.78 15.13
N MET A 125 -2.56 -14.47 13.83
CA MET A 125 -3.48 -15.10 12.86
C MET A 125 -3.32 -16.62 12.80
N SER A 126 -2.09 -17.14 12.74
CA SER A 126 -1.85 -18.60 12.70
C SER A 126 -2.27 -19.30 13.99
N LYS A 127 -1.99 -18.68 15.15
CA LYS A 127 -2.45 -19.22 16.45
C LYS A 127 -3.97 -19.19 16.57
N ALA A 128 -4.60 -18.11 16.12
CA ALA A 128 -6.05 -17.99 16.11
C ALA A 128 -6.69 -19.05 15.20
N GLU A 129 -6.10 -19.34 14.04
CA GLU A 129 -6.54 -20.41 13.17
C GLU A 129 -6.43 -21.79 13.84
N GLU A 130 -5.33 -22.10 14.51
CA GLU A 130 -5.15 -23.34 15.28
C GLU A 130 -6.20 -23.46 16.39
N GLU A 131 -6.41 -22.39 17.17
CA GLU A 131 -7.39 -22.35 18.26
C GLU A 131 -8.84 -22.47 17.75
N ILE A 132 -9.17 -21.84 16.63
CA ILE A 132 -10.49 -21.95 16.00
C ILE A 132 -10.72 -23.38 15.51
N ASN A 133 -9.74 -23.99 14.85
CA ASN A 133 -9.82 -25.38 14.40
C ASN A 133 -10.03 -26.32 15.58
N ALA A 134 -9.23 -26.18 16.66
CA ALA A 134 -9.36 -27.01 17.85
C ALA A 134 -10.73 -26.83 18.55
N LEU A 135 -11.22 -25.60 18.65
CA LEU A 135 -12.51 -25.29 19.25
C LEU A 135 -13.68 -25.88 18.44
N LEU A 136 -13.62 -25.77 17.11
CA LEU A 136 -14.67 -26.30 16.24
C LEU A 136 -14.62 -27.83 16.17
N ASP A 137 -13.43 -28.43 16.12
CA ASP A 137 -13.27 -29.89 16.24
C ASP A 137 -13.92 -30.40 17.53
N GLN A 138 -13.70 -29.73 18.66
CA GLN A 138 -14.31 -30.07 19.93
C GLN A 138 -15.84 -29.89 19.91
N ARG A 139 -16.35 -28.77 19.39
CA ARG A 139 -17.80 -28.48 19.36
C ARG A 139 -18.57 -29.40 18.42
N HIS A 140 -17.97 -29.74 17.28
CA HIS A 140 -18.54 -30.62 16.26
C HIS A 140 -18.25 -32.10 16.57
N ARG A 141 -17.48 -32.40 17.62
CA ARG A 141 -17.10 -33.74 18.08
C ARG A 141 -16.36 -34.53 16.98
N ILE A 142 -15.49 -33.85 16.25
CA ILE A 142 -14.72 -34.43 15.14
C ILE A 142 -13.56 -35.24 15.73
N VAL A 143 -13.51 -36.53 15.41
CA VAL A 143 -12.44 -37.43 15.83
C VAL A 143 -11.19 -37.17 14.98
N LYS A 144 -10.00 -37.32 15.55
CA LYS A 144 -8.73 -37.20 14.79
C LYS A 144 -8.75 -38.12 13.57
N GLY A 145 -8.61 -37.53 12.38
CA GLY A 145 -8.60 -38.25 11.10
C GLY A 145 -9.95 -38.32 10.37
N ALA A 146 -11.03 -37.80 10.95
CA ALA A 146 -12.29 -37.59 10.24
C ALA A 146 -12.25 -36.28 9.42
N ASP A 147 -12.97 -36.25 8.30
CA ASP A 147 -13.09 -35.05 7.48
C ASP A 147 -13.87 -33.95 8.22
N ARG A 148 -13.35 -32.72 8.18
CA ARG A 148 -14.01 -31.56 8.78
C ARG A 148 -15.18 -31.09 7.92
N ASP A 149 -16.28 -30.69 8.57
CA ASP A 149 -17.45 -30.07 7.93
C ASP A 149 -17.31 -28.54 7.78
N PHE A 150 -16.17 -27.98 8.19
CA PHE A 150 -15.83 -26.56 8.05
C PHE A 150 -14.42 -26.39 7.48
N THR A 151 -14.16 -25.19 6.94
CA THR A 151 -12.83 -24.78 6.51
C THR A 151 -12.54 -23.40 7.06
N VAL A 152 -11.40 -23.28 7.74
CA VAL A 152 -10.86 -21.98 8.16
C VAL A 152 -9.97 -21.48 7.03
N ARG A 153 -10.18 -20.23 6.59
CA ARG A 153 -9.37 -19.60 5.56
C ARG A 153 -8.64 -18.41 6.18
N ASN A 154 -7.33 -18.49 6.21
CA ASN A 154 -6.50 -17.41 6.69
C ASN A 154 -6.16 -16.43 5.56
N LEU A 155 -6.66 -15.20 5.65
CA LEU A 155 -6.33 -14.16 4.68
C LEU A 155 -4.90 -13.63 4.83
N SER A 156 -4.19 -13.94 5.93
CA SER A 156 -2.81 -13.52 6.12
C SER A 156 -1.86 -14.14 5.10
N GLU A 157 -2.12 -15.36 4.62
CA GLU A 157 -1.29 -16.01 3.60
C GLU A 157 -1.35 -15.25 2.27
N ILE A 158 -2.54 -14.77 1.90
CA ILE A 158 -2.74 -13.97 0.68
C ILE A 158 -2.01 -12.63 0.83
N LEU A 159 -2.15 -11.98 1.99
CA LEU A 159 -1.46 -10.72 2.28
C LEU A 159 0.07 -10.91 2.33
N ALA A 160 0.55 -12.00 2.91
CA ALA A 160 1.98 -12.32 2.99
C ALA A 160 2.56 -12.62 1.60
N ALA A 161 1.81 -13.32 0.74
CA ALA A 161 2.20 -13.55 -0.64
C ALA A 161 2.31 -12.24 -1.43
N ALA A 162 1.32 -11.35 -1.28
CA ALA A 162 1.35 -10.02 -1.89
C ALA A 162 2.54 -9.19 -1.37
N GLN A 163 2.76 -9.17 -0.05
CA GLN A 163 3.88 -8.46 0.57
C GLN A 163 5.24 -9.00 0.10
N SER A 164 5.36 -10.32 -0.03
CA SER A 164 6.56 -10.97 -0.56
C SER A 164 6.83 -10.55 -2.00
N ALA A 165 5.79 -10.49 -2.84
CA ALA A 165 5.90 -10.00 -4.22
C ALA A 165 6.33 -8.53 -4.27
N TYR A 166 5.75 -7.66 -3.43
CA TYR A 166 6.16 -6.26 -3.32
C TYR A 166 7.61 -6.10 -2.86
N ASN A 167 8.03 -6.87 -1.85
CA ASN A 167 9.42 -6.85 -1.37
C ASN A 167 10.39 -7.30 -2.47
N THR A 168 10.02 -8.35 -3.22
CA THR A 168 10.83 -8.84 -4.35
C THR A 168 10.95 -7.77 -5.44
N LEU A 169 9.84 -7.13 -5.82
CA LEU A 169 9.85 -6.04 -6.79
C LEU A 169 10.67 -4.85 -6.28
N SER A 170 10.54 -4.49 -5.00
CA SER A 170 11.33 -3.41 -4.38
C SER A 170 12.82 -3.72 -4.40
N LEU A 171 13.22 -4.97 -4.14
CA LEU A 171 14.62 -5.40 -4.22
C LEU A 171 15.14 -5.34 -5.66
N LEU A 172 14.33 -5.74 -6.64
CA LEU A 172 14.70 -5.63 -8.06
C LEU A 172 14.89 -4.17 -8.46
N LEU A 173 13.93 -3.29 -8.14
CA LEU A 173 14.03 -1.85 -8.41
C LEU A 173 15.21 -1.21 -7.69
N GLY A 174 15.45 -1.58 -6.43
CA GLY A 174 16.60 -1.13 -5.65
C GLY A 174 17.93 -1.59 -6.26
N SER A 175 17.98 -2.81 -6.79
CA SER A 175 19.16 -3.35 -7.49
C SER A 175 19.44 -2.59 -8.79
N ILE A 176 18.41 -2.29 -9.57
CA ILE A 176 18.54 -1.47 -10.78
C ILE A 176 19.05 -0.07 -10.41
N ALA A 177 18.46 0.56 -9.38
CA ALA A 177 18.90 1.86 -8.89
C ALA A 177 20.37 1.84 -8.45
N LEU A 178 20.81 0.79 -7.74
CA LEU A 178 22.20 0.61 -7.33
C LEU A 178 23.15 0.49 -8.52
N VAL A 179 22.78 -0.27 -9.57
CA VAL A 179 23.59 -0.39 -10.79
C VAL A 179 23.65 0.95 -11.53
N SER A 180 22.51 1.63 -11.71
CA SER A 180 22.46 2.97 -12.32
C SER A 180 23.32 3.97 -11.56
N LEU A 181 23.37 3.86 -10.24
CA LEU A 181 24.19 4.71 -9.40
C LEU A 181 25.68 4.46 -9.61
N VAL A 182 26.13 3.21 -9.68
CA VAL A 182 27.53 2.89 -9.95
C VAL A 182 27.94 3.44 -11.32
N VAL A 183 27.09 3.27 -12.34
CA VAL A 183 27.35 3.81 -13.68
C VAL A 183 27.41 5.34 -13.65
N GLY A 184 26.47 6.00 -12.95
CA GLY A 184 26.48 7.46 -12.77
C GLY A 184 27.71 7.95 -12.01
N GLY A 185 28.12 7.25 -10.97
CA GLY A 185 29.31 7.54 -10.17
C GLY A 185 30.61 7.43 -10.97
N ILE A 186 30.73 6.40 -11.83
CA ILE A 186 31.84 6.29 -12.79
C ILE A 186 31.86 7.50 -13.73
N GLY A 187 30.69 7.99 -14.15
CA GLY A 187 30.57 9.23 -14.92
C GLY A 187 31.16 10.44 -14.21
N ILE A 188 30.82 10.64 -12.92
CA ILE A 188 31.39 11.71 -12.09
C ILE A 188 32.91 11.57 -12.02
N MET A 189 33.40 10.36 -11.75
CA MET A 189 34.84 10.08 -11.67
C MET A 189 35.57 10.45 -12.97
N ASN A 190 35.01 10.09 -14.12
CA ASN A 190 35.60 10.36 -15.43
C ASN A 190 35.64 11.87 -15.75
N ILE A 191 34.52 12.57 -15.52
CA ILE A 191 34.46 14.03 -15.73
C ILE A 191 35.49 14.72 -14.82
N MET A 192 35.60 14.28 -13.56
CA MET A 192 36.58 14.84 -12.62
C MET A 192 38.02 14.53 -13.04
N LEU A 193 38.32 13.33 -13.55
CA LEU A 193 39.66 13.03 -14.07
C LEU A 193 40.04 13.93 -15.24
N VAL A 194 39.12 14.13 -16.19
CA VAL A 194 39.32 15.04 -17.33
C VAL A 194 39.51 16.47 -16.84
N SER A 195 38.66 16.95 -15.92
CA SER A 195 38.77 18.30 -15.35
C SER A 195 40.10 18.52 -14.62
N VAL A 196 40.61 17.51 -13.91
CA VAL A 196 41.93 17.60 -13.25
C VAL A 196 43.04 17.69 -14.29
N THR A 197 42.96 16.90 -15.37
CA THR A 197 43.97 16.95 -16.44
C THR A 197 43.97 18.29 -17.18
N GLU A 198 42.80 18.87 -17.47
CA GLU A 198 42.68 20.19 -18.11
C GLU A 198 43.20 21.32 -17.22
N ARG A 199 42.98 21.22 -15.89
CA ARG A 199 43.40 22.23 -14.91
C ARG A 199 44.78 21.93 -14.29
N THR A 200 45.55 21.00 -14.83
CA THR A 200 46.86 20.58 -14.27
C THR A 200 47.79 21.78 -14.00
N ARG A 201 47.91 22.70 -14.96
CA ARG A 201 48.77 23.89 -14.84
C ARG A 201 48.29 24.85 -13.74
N GLU A 202 46.98 25.03 -13.60
CA GLU A 202 46.40 25.87 -12.56
C GLU A 202 46.66 25.31 -11.15
N ILE A 203 46.52 23.98 -11.00
CA ILE A 203 46.81 23.27 -9.75
C ILE A 203 48.30 23.43 -9.40
N GLY A 204 49.20 23.27 -10.39
CA GLY A 204 50.64 23.47 -10.24
C GLY A 204 51.01 24.86 -9.74
N ILE A 205 50.37 25.91 -10.27
CA ILE A 205 50.57 27.29 -9.81
C ILE A 205 50.12 27.46 -8.36
N ARG A 206 48.97 26.91 -7.96
CA ARG A 206 48.49 26.99 -6.56
C ARG A 206 49.46 26.33 -5.58
N MET A 207 49.97 25.15 -5.92
CA MET A 207 50.94 24.45 -5.08
C MET A 207 52.28 25.20 -5.02
N ALA A 208 52.73 25.81 -6.13
CA ALA A 208 53.96 26.61 -6.15
C ALA A 208 53.87 27.89 -5.28
N VAL A 209 52.66 28.43 -5.10
CA VAL A 209 52.39 29.59 -4.23
C VAL A 209 52.14 29.17 -2.77
N GLY A 210 52.10 27.86 -2.47
CA GLY A 210 52.08 27.32 -1.11
C GLY A 210 50.78 26.63 -0.66
N ALA A 211 49.86 26.32 -1.58
CA ALA A 211 48.67 25.51 -1.25
C ALA A 211 49.07 24.11 -0.78
N GLN A 212 48.44 23.61 0.29
CA GLN A 212 48.66 22.25 0.78
C GLN A 212 47.90 21.23 -0.06
N GLU A 213 48.34 19.97 -0.05
CA GLU A 213 47.63 18.86 -0.71
C GLU A 213 46.17 18.76 -0.24
N SER A 214 45.91 19.06 1.03
CA SER A 214 44.57 19.10 1.63
C SER A 214 43.67 20.18 1.02
N ASP A 215 44.22 21.32 0.61
CA ASP A 215 43.44 22.42 0.03
C ASP A 215 42.95 22.01 -1.36
N ILE A 216 43.82 21.38 -2.15
CA ILE A 216 43.47 20.84 -3.47
C ILE A 216 42.48 19.69 -3.34
N LEU A 217 42.72 18.76 -2.41
CA LEU A 217 41.83 17.62 -2.16
C LEU A 217 40.41 18.10 -1.77
N THR A 218 40.30 19.02 -0.82
CA THR A 218 39.01 19.53 -0.33
C THR A 218 38.28 20.31 -1.41
N GLN A 219 38.97 21.10 -2.22
CA GLN A 219 38.34 21.81 -3.35
C GLN A 219 37.69 20.83 -4.33
N PHE A 220 38.43 19.84 -4.82
CA PHE A 220 37.89 18.89 -5.80
C PHE A 220 36.81 17.97 -5.22
N LEU A 221 36.89 17.62 -3.93
CA LEU A 221 35.82 16.90 -3.23
C LEU A 221 34.55 17.75 -3.07
N ILE A 222 34.69 19.05 -2.82
CA ILE A 222 33.54 19.97 -2.79
C ILE A 222 32.93 20.10 -4.19
N GLU A 223 33.75 20.21 -5.25
CA GLU A 223 33.25 20.23 -6.63
C GLU A 223 32.43 18.97 -6.95
N SER A 224 32.94 17.78 -6.60
CA SER A 224 32.22 16.52 -6.84
C SER A 224 30.96 16.37 -5.99
N LEU A 225 31.00 16.82 -4.72
CA LEU A 225 29.85 16.84 -3.82
C LEU A 225 28.75 17.79 -4.32
N VAL A 226 29.12 18.98 -4.79
CA VAL A 226 28.15 19.94 -5.34
C VAL A 226 27.52 19.39 -6.61
N LEU A 227 28.31 18.80 -7.51
CA LEU A 227 27.79 18.16 -8.73
C LEU A 227 26.80 17.04 -8.40
N SER A 228 27.11 16.18 -7.42
CA SER A 228 26.21 15.11 -7.03
C SER A 228 24.96 15.62 -6.31
N LEU A 229 25.07 16.61 -5.44
CA LEU A 229 23.93 17.22 -4.76
C LEU A 229 22.97 17.91 -5.75
N VAL A 230 23.49 18.66 -6.72
CA VAL A 230 22.67 19.27 -7.77
C VAL A 230 21.96 18.19 -8.60
N GLY A 231 22.68 17.15 -9.01
CA GLY A 231 22.08 15.99 -9.68
C GLY A 231 21.01 15.30 -8.82
N GLY A 232 21.22 15.21 -7.51
CA GLY A 232 20.28 14.65 -6.54
C GLY A 232 19.00 15.49 -6.41
N VAL A 233 19.13 16.83 -6.30
CA VAL A 233 17.98 17.75 -6.30
C VAL A 233 17.17 17.58 -7.59
N LEU A 234 17.84 17.62 -8.74
CA LEU A 234 17.19 17.47 -10.05
C LEU A 234 16.52 16.10 -10.19
N GLY A 235 17.18 15.04 -9.74
CA GLY A 235 16.62 13.69 -9.74
C GLY A 235 15.39 13.55 -8.85
N VAL A 236 15.39 14.17 -7.66
CA VAL A 236 14.22 14.22 -6.78
C VAL A 236 13.07 14.98 -7.44
N ILE A 237 13.32 16.14 -8.03
CA ILE A 237 12.29 16.92 -8.73
C ILE A 237 11.70 16.12 -9.89
N LEU A 238 12.53 15.49 -10.72
CA LEU A 238 12.08 14.64 -11.83
C LEU A 238 11.31 13.41 -11.34
N GLY A 239 11.75 12.80 -10.24
CA GLY A 239 11.05 11.66 -9.63
C GLY A 239 9.68 12.03 -9.07
N LEU A 240 9.57 13.17 -8.38
CA LEU A 240 8.31 13.66 -7.82
C LEU A 240 7.33 14.06 -8.92
N THR A 241 7.79 14.83 -9.90
CA THR A 241 6.95 15.23 -11.04
C THR A 241 6.48 14.03 -11.86
N GLY A 242 7.35 13.06 -12.12
CA GLY A 242 6.97 11.81 -12.77
C GLY A 242 5.95 10.99 -11.97
N ALA A 243 6.11 10.94 -10.64
CA ALA A 243 5.16 10.27 -9.76
C ALA A 243 3.77 10.94 -9.80
N GLU A 244 3.71 12.28 -9.73
CA GLU A 244 2.43 13.01 -9.81
C GLU A 244 1.72 12.83 -11.15
N ILE A 245 2.46 12.85 -12.27
CA ILE A 245 1.88 12.61 -13.60
C ILE A 245 1.26 11.20 -13.66
N MET A 246 1.97 10.19 -13.16
CA MET A 246 1.47 8.81 -13.12
C MET A 246 0.25 8.67 -12.20
N ALA A 247 0.25 9.37 -11.05
CA ALA A 247 -0.88 9.41 -10.12
C ALA A 247 -2.14 9.94 -10.82
N ALA A 248 -2.01 11.06 -11.53
CA ALA A 248 -3.11 11.70 -12.24
C ALA A 248 -3.66 10.84 -13.38
N MET A 249 -2.82 10.00 -14.01
CA MET A 249 -3.25 9.12 -15.10
C MET A 249 -3.89 7.82 -14.62
N SER A 250 -3.55 7.34 -13.41
CA SER A 250 -3.87 5.98 -12.96
C SER A 250 -4.72 5.90 -11.68
N ASP A 251 -5.12 7.04 -11.11
CA ASP A 251 -5.81 7.15 -9.80
C ASP A 251 -5.06 6.42 -8.67
N TRP A 252 -3.73 6.34 -8.76
CA TRP A 252 -2.90 5.69 -7.74
C TRP A 252 -2.46 6.70 -6.68
N PRO A 253 -2.64 6.39 -5.37
CA PRO A 253 -2.18 7.27 -4.32
C PRO A 253 -0.64 7.30 -4.30
N VAL A 254 -0.06 8.49 -4.48
CA VAL A 254 1.39 8.69 -4.31
C VAL A 254 1.66 9.06 -2.86
N LEU A 255 2.35 8.16 -2.15
CA LEU A 255 2.86 8.42 -0.81
C LEU A 255 4.34 8.79 -0.89
N ILE A 256 4.65 10.05 -0.59
CA ILE A 256 6.03 10.54 -0.52
C ILE A 256 6.53 10.37 0.92
N SER A 257 7.57 9.54 1.10
CA SER A 257 8.23 9.39 2.39
C SER A 257 9.36 10.40 2.57
N TRP A 258 9.26 11.23 3.61
CA TRP A 258 10.34 12.17 3.97
C TRP A 258 11.66 11.46 4.28
N GLN A 259 11.59 10.27 4.88
CA GLN A 259 12.77 9.45 5.17
C GLN A 259 13.45 8.99 3.88
N ALA A 260 12.68 8.63 2.85
CA ALA A 260 13.23 8.23 1.55
C ALA A 260 13.92 9.39 0.84
N LEU A 261 13.35 10.61 0.92
CA LEU A 261 13.97 11.82 0.37
C LEU A 261 15.32 12.13 1.04
N LEU A 262 15.37 12.14 2.37
CA LEU A 262 16.61 12.35 3.11
C LEU A 262 17.66 11.28 2.78
N LEU A 263 17.23 10.02 2.68
CA LEU A 263 18.12 8.91 2.33
C LEU A 263 18.67 9.08 0.92
N ALA A 264 17.86 9.50 -0.06
CA ALA A 264 18.31 9.79 -1.43
C ALA A 264 19.34 10.93 -1.48
N PHE A 265 19.12 12.01 -0.73
CA PHE A 265 20.10 13.11 -0.63
C PHE A 265 21.42 12.67 0.01
N ALA A 266 21.34 11.93 1.12
CA ALA A 266 22.52 11.37 1.77
C ALA A 266 23.28 10.42 0.85
N PHE A 267 22.57 9.61 0.07
CA PHE A 267 23.17 8.71 -0.92
C PHE A 267 23.87 9.47 -2.04
N SER A 268 23.25 10.54 -2.57
CA SER A 268 23.87 11.37 -3.61
C SER A 268 25.15 12.04 -3.12
N ALA A 269 25.14 12.55 -1.88
CA ALA A 269 26.34 13.10 -1.26
C ALA A 269 27.45 12.05 -1.11
N MET A 270 27.10 10.85 -0.62
CA MET A 270 28.03 9.73 -0.46
C MET A 270 28.69 9.34 -1.79
N VAL A 271 27.92 9.31 -2.88
CA VAL A 271 28.42 8.96 -4.22
C VAL A 271 29.36 10.02 -4.78
N GLY A 272 29.03 11.30 -4.61
CA GLY A 272 29.90 12.41 -5.01
C GLY A 272 31.25 12.39 -4.28
N ILE A 273 31.24 12.08 -2.98
CA ILE A 273 32.46 11.93 -2.19
C ILE A 273 33.25 10.70 -2.62
N PHE A 274 32.59 9.53 -2.72
CA PHE A 274 33.26 8.26 -3.01
C PHE A 274 33.94 8.25 -4.39
N PHE A 275 33.22 8.65 -5.44
CA PHE A 275 33.75 8.67 -6.81
C PHE A 275 34.61 9.90 -7.11
N GLY A 276 34.42 11.00 -6.37
CA GLY A 276 35.27 12.20 -6.46
C GLY A 276 36.60 12.07 -5.73
N PHE A 277 36.71 11.16 -4.77
CA PHE A 277 37.91 11.00 -3.94
C PHE A 277 39.16 10.60 -4.73
N TYR A 278 39.06 9.63 -5.63
CA TYR A 278 40.21 9.19 -6.42
C TYR A 278 40.78 10.30 -7.32
N PRO A 279 39.97 11.00 -8.15
CA PRO A 279 40.45 12.15 -8.93
C PRO A 279 41.01 13.28 -8.05
N ALA A 280 40.32 13.63 -6.96
CA ALA A 280 40.76 14.70 -6.06
C ALA A 280 42.11 14.37 -5.41
N ARG A 281 42.31 13.10 -5.01
CA ARG A 281 43.59 12.63 -4.48
C ARG A 281 44.68 12.68 -5.54
N LYS A 282 44.37 12.28 -6.78
CA LYS A 282 45.31 12.37 -7.90
C LYS A 282 45.74 13.81 -8.19
N ALA A 283 44.81 14.77 -8.12
CA ALA A 283 45.10 16.19 -8.28
C ALA A 283 46.02 16.73 -7.16
N ALA A 284 45.73 16.34 -5.91
CA ALA A 284 46.48 16.79 -4.74
C ALA A 284 47.94 16.29 -4.70
N HIS A 285 48.24 15.15 -5.34
CA HIS A 285 49.59 14.55 -5.38
C HIS A 285 50.37 14.90 -6.67
N LEU A 286 49.91 15.91 -7.43
CA LEU A 286 50.65 16.38 -8.61
C LEU A 286 51.95 17.08 -8.18
N ASN A 287 53.05 16.79 -8.87
CA ASN A 287 54.30 17.50 -8.61
C ASN A 287 54.24 18.91 -9.25
N PRO A 288 54.46 20.00 -8.49
CA PRO A 288 54.37 21.37 -9.02
C PRO A 288 55.28 21.61 -10.23
N ILE A 289 56.45 20.97 -10.26
CA ILE A 289 57.43 21.14 -11.35
C ILE A 289 56.91 20.49 -12.64
N ASP A 290 56.32 19.30 -12.54
CA ASP A 290 55.78 18.56 -13.69
C ASP A 290 54.48 19.22 -14.20
N ALA A 291 53.66 19.75 -13.28
CA ALA A 291 52.42 20.45 -13.62
C ALA A 291 52.65 21.76 -14.39
N LEU A 292 53.77 22.45 -14.17
CA LEU A 292 54.14 23.69 -14.88
C LEU A 292 54.81 23.43 -16.24
N ARG A 293 55.30 22.21 -16.47
CA ARG A 293 55.93 21.77 -17.73
C ARG A 293 54.95 21.17 -18.74
N TYR A 294 53.71 20.93 -18.33
CA TYR A 294 52.64 20.44 -19.19
C TYR A 294 52.18 21.57 -20.14
N GLU A 295 52.29 21.34 -21.45
CA GLU A 295 51.63 22.14 -22.50
C GLU A 295 50.18 21.70 -22.69
#